data_AF-A0A950PKB1-F1
#
_entry.id   AF-A0A950PKB1-F1
#
_cell.length_a   1.000
_cell.length_b   1.000
_cell.length_c   1.000
_cell.angle_alpha   90.00
_cell.angle_beta   90.00
_cell.angle_gamma   90.00
#
_symmetry.space_group_name_H-M   'P 1'
#
loop_
_entity.id
_entity.type
_entity.pdbx_description
1 polymer ?
#
loop_
_entity_poly.entity_id
_entity_poly.type
_entity_poly.pdbx_seq_one_letter_code
_entity_poly.pdbx_strand_id
1 'polypeptide(L)'
;MTSHRMTSHDAARSEIRRLRAQLAERTGDLQRVKAEYDNYRKRVHRDRLAVREIAVANVLSRLLPVMDVIEQAREHGEVSGGFAVVADELEAQLSALGLESISEAGKPFDPQVHDALWYASSDDVGLATCTAVLRSGYRVGDHVLRPAEVAVAGPPALDSPRSRQHASPAQLSYSPPPDGAAQRP
;
A
#
# COMPACT_ATOMS: atom_id res chain seq x y z
N MET A 1 52.04 38.52 -56.70
CA MET A 1 51.03 39.03 -55.75
C MET A 1 49.92 38.03 -55.36
N THR A 2 49.82 36.87 -56.04
CA THR A 2 48.76 35.86 -55.79
C THR A 2 49.00 35.01 -54.54
N SER A 3 50.26 34.74 -54.18
CA SER A 3 50.61 33.81 -53.07
C SER A 3 50.24 34.32 -51.68
N HIS A 4 50.41 35.62 -51.39
CA HIS A 4 50.07 36.21 -50.09
C HIS A 4 48.55 36.34 -49.88
N ARG A 5 47.79 36.48 -50.98
CA ARG A 5 46.33 36.50 -50.96
C ARG A 5 45.76 35.12 -50.66
N MET A 6 46.38 34.05 -51.18
CA MET A 6 45.97 32.66 -50.92
C MET A 6 46.18 32.26 -49.45
N THR A 7 47.32 32.62 -48.85
CA THR A 7 47.62 32.32 -47.43
C THR A 7 46.67 33.02 -46.46
N SER A 8 46.24 34.24 -46.77
CA SER A 8 45.24 34.97 -45.97
C SER A 8 43.85 34.30 -46.01
N HIS A 9 43.46 33.75 -47.16
CA HIS A 9 42.19 33.02 -47.30
C HIS A 9 42.20 31.69 -46.52
N ASP A 10 43.32 30.98 -46.52
CA ASP A 10 43.45 29.72 -45.78
C ASP A 10 43.49 29.93 -44.27
N ALA A 11 44.15 30.99 -43.79
CA ALA A 11 44.11 31.39 -42.38
C ALA A 11 42.69 31.75 -41.93
N ALA A 12 41.95 32.53 -42.73
CA ALA A 12 40.55 32.86 -42.45
C ALA A 12 39.65 31.61 -42.45
N ARG A 13 39.85 30.66 -43.37
CA ARG A 13 39.11 29.39 -43.41
C ARG A 13 39.40 28.51 -42.19
N SER A 14 40.64 28.47 -41.73
CA SER A 14 41.04 27.76 -40.51
C SER A 14 40.34 28.34 -39.28
N GLU A 15 40.35 29.66 -39.15
CA GLU A 15 39.70 30.36 -38.03
C GLU A 15 38.18 30.16 -38.03
N ILE A 16 37.53 30.23 -39.19
CA ILE A 16 36.09 29.92 -39.34
C ILE A 16 35.79 28.49 -38.90
N ARG A 17 36.65 27.52 -39.23
CA ARG A 17 36.48 26.13 -38.81
C ARG A 17 36.61 25.97 -37.30
N ARG A 18 37.61 26.63 -36.69
CA ARG A 18 37.81 26.66 -35.24
C ARG A 18 36.61 27.23 -34.52
N LEU A 19 36.11 28.40 -34.96
CA LEU A 19 34.93 29.05 -34.38
C LEU A 19 33.66 28.22 -34.55
N ARG A 20 33.46 27.55 -35.70
CA ARG A 20 32.33 26.63 -35.90
C ARG A 20 32.39 25.42 -34.97
N ALA A 21 33.58 24.85 -34.75
CA ALA A 21 33.76 23.75 -33.81
C ALA A 21 33.45 24.19 -32.37
N GLN A 22 33.95 25.35 -31.95
CA GLN A 22 33.64 25.91 -30.64
C GLN A 22 32.14 26.22 -30.48
N LEU A 23 31.50 26.78 -31.51
CA LEU A 23 30.06 27.03 -31.50
C LEU A 23 29.28 25.71 -31.37
N ALA A 24 29.65 24.68 -32.13
CA ALA A 24 29.00 23.38 -32.06
C ALA A 24 29.16 22.71 -30.70
N GLU A 25 30.38 22.72 -30.13
CA GLU A 25 30.68 22.22 -28.79
C GLU A 25 29.83 22.94 -27.73
N ARG A 26 29.86 24.28 -27.71
CA ARG A 26 29.08 25.09 -26.76
C ARG A 26 27.57 24.90 -26.95
N THR A 27 27.09 24.75 -28.17
CA THR A 27 25.67 24.47 -28.44
C THR A 27 25.29 23.10 -27.89
N GLY A 28 26.15 22.09 -28.07
CA GLY A 28 25.94 20.76 -27.51
C GLY A 28 25.92 20.76 -25.99
N ASP A 29 26.86 21.46 -25.36
CA ASP A 29 26.88 21.65 -23.90
C ASP A 29 25.60 22.32 -23.39
N LEU A 30 25.15 23.39 -24.06
CA LEU A 30 23.91 24.09 -23.68
C LEU A 30 22.69 23.18 -23.83
N GLN A 31 22.61 22.38 -24.89
CA GLN A 31 21.52 21.42 -25.08
C GLN A 31 21.52 20.35 -23.99
N ARG A 32 22.69 19.84 -23.63
CA ARG A 32 22.84 18.85 -22.55
C ARG A 32 22.44 19.43 -21.19
N VAL A 33 22.94 20.61 -20.83
CA VAL A 33 22.58 21.28 -19.57
C VAL A 33 21.08 21.60 -19.53
N LYS A 34 20.48 22.01 -20.65
CA LYS A 34 19.04 22.22 -20.75
C LYS A 34 18.26 20.94 -20.48
N ALA A 35 18.67 19.82 -21.08
CA ALA A 35 18.04 18.52 -20.87
C ALA A 35 18.18 18.05 -19.41
N GLU A 36 19.37 18.20 -18.81
CA GLU A 36 19.60 17.90 -17.40
C GLU A 36 18.70 18.74 -16.48
N TYR A 37 18.56 20.04 -16.77
CA TYR A 37 17.68 20.94 -16.03
C TYR A 37 16.19 20.56 -16.15
N ASP A 38 15.72 20.23 -17.36
CA ASP A 38 14.34 19.79 -17.56
C ASP A 38 14.04 18.48 -16.80
N ASN A 39 14.98 17.54 -16.80
CA ASN A 39 14.88 16.30 -16.04
C ASN A 39 14.89 16.56 -14.53
N TYR A 40 15.78 17.44 -14.05
CA TYR A 40 15.84 17.85 -12.65
C TYR A 40 14.53 18.50 -12.21
N ARG A 41 14.00 19.44 -12.99
CA ARG A 41 12.74 20.14 -12.68
C ARG A 41 11.56 19.17 -12.57
N LYS A 42 11.45 18.21 -13.50
CA LYS A 42 10.42 17.15 -13.45
C LYS A 42 10.57 16.29 -12.20
N ARG A 43 11.80 15.92 -11.83
CA ARG A 43 12.08 15.14 -10.62
C ARG A 43 11.69 15.91 -9.36
N VAL A 44 12.17 17.14 -9.19
CA VAL A 44 11.84 17.98 -8.03
C VAL A 44 10.33 18.20 -7.89
N HIS A 45 9.61 18.38 -9.00
CA HIS A 45 8.17 18.53 -8.95
C HIS A 45 7.48 17.26 -8.41
N ARG A 46 7.85 16.08 -8.92
CA ARG A 46 7.34 14.79 -8.41
C ARG A 46 7.68 14.59 -6.93
N ASP A 47 8.92 14.86 -6.54
CA ASP A 47 9.37 14.67 -5.16
C ASP A 47 8.61 15.60 -4.19
N ARG A 48 8.31 16.84 -4.61
CA ARG A 48 7.48 17.77 -3.82
C ARG A 48 6.06 17.26 -3.62
N LEU A 49 5.44 16.65 -4.65
CA LEU A 49 4.11 16.06 -4.53
C LEU A 49 4.15 14.85 -3.58
N ALA A 50 5.13 13.97 -3.73
CA ALA A 50 5.31 12.82 -2.86
C ALA A 50 5.51 13.23 -1.39
N VAL A 51 6.33 14.26 -1.12
CA VAL A 51 6.51 14.78 0.25
C VAL A 51 5.19 15.31 0.82
N ARG A 52 4.37 15.98 0.01
CA ARG A 52 3.05 16.45 0.45
C ARG A 52 2.12 15.30 0.79
N GLU A 53 2.06 14.28 -0.06
CA GLU A 53 1.22 13.08 0.16
C GLU A 53 1.66 12.34 1.43
N ILE A 54 2.96 12.11 1.62
CA ILE A 54 3.51 11.49 2.83
C ILE A 54 3.20 12.34 4.08
N ALA A 55 3.29 13.67 3.98
CA ALA A 55 2.98 14.55 5.10
C ALA A 55 1.49 14.45 5.52
N VAL A 56 0.58 14.44 4.55
CA VAL A 56 -0.86 14.24 4.80
C VAL A 56 -1.11 12.86 5.41
N ALA A 57 -0.56 11.80 4.83
CA ALA A 57 -0.68 10.43 5.32
C ALA A 57 -0.20 10.29 6.78
N ASN A 58 0.93 10.92 7.14
CA ASN A 58 1.45 10.91 8.50
C ASN A 58 0.53 11.59 9.51
N VAL A 59 -0.09 12.71 9.13
CA VAL A 59 -1.04 13.42 10.00
C VAL A 59 -2.31 12.59 10.17
N LEU A 60 -2.89 12.09 9.07
CA LEU A 60 -4.09 11.25 9.11
C LEU A 60 -3.86 9.98 9.95
N SER A 61 -2.72 9.31 9.77
CA SER A 61 -2.35 8.12 10.54
C SER A 61 -2.33 8.38 12.05
N ARG A 62 -1.85 9.56 12.47
CA ARG A 62 -1.83 9.95 13.89
C ARG A 62 -3.20 10.29 14.46
N LEU A 63 -4.19 10.60 13.60
CA LEU A 63 -5.56 10.89 14.00
C LEU A 63 -6.44 9.64 14.03
N LEU A 64 -6.02 8.51 13.45
CA LEU A 64 -6.79 7.27 13.48
C LEU A 64 -7.20 6.80 14.89
N PRO A 65 -6.36 6.90 15.94
CA PRO A 65 -6.81 6.56 17.29
C PRO A 65 -7.98 7.42 17.80
N VAL A 66 -8.11 8.67 17.32
CA VAL A 66 -9.25 9.53 17.66
C VAL A 66 -10.52 9.00 16.98
N MET A 67 -10.40 8.58 15.72
CA MET A 67 -11.49 7.93 14.99
C MET A 67 -11.96 6.66 15.68
N ASP A 68 -11.01 5.83 16.17
CA ASP A 68 -11.33 4.59 16.89
C ASP A 68 -12.16 4.88 18.16
N VAL A 69 -11.80 5.93 18.92
CA VAL A 69 -12.53 6.30 20.13
C VAL A 69 -13.92 6.85 19.78
N ILE A 70 -14.06 7.59 18.69
CA ILE A 70 -15.38 8.06 18.21
C ILE A 70 -16.25 6.88 17.80
N GLU A 71 -15.71 5.93 17.03
CA GLU A 71 -16.41 4.71 16.62
C GLU A 71 -16.86 3.90 17.84
N GLN A 72 -15.96 3.67 18.79
CA GLN A 72 -16.28 3.02 20.06
C GLN A 72 -17.39 3.76 20.83
N ALA A 73 -17.31 5.10 20.92
CA ALA A 73 -18.35 5.89 21.58
C ALA A 73 -19.70 5.80 20.84
N ARG A 74 -19.70 5.70 19.51
CA ARG A 74 -20.92 5.48 18.72
C ARG A 74 -21.55 4.12 19.05
N GLU A 75 -20.76 3.06 19.12
CA GLU A 75 -21.22 1.71 19.48
C GLU A 75 -21.88 1.65 20.87
N HIS A 76 -21.38 2.44 21.82
CA HIS A 76 -21.96 2.54 23.17
C HIS A 76 -23.12 3.55 23.27
N GLY A 77 -23.49 4.23 22.18
CA GLY A 77 -24.57 5.23 22.16
C GLY A 77 -24.20 6.55 22.86
N GLU A 78 -22.91 6.81 23.05
CA GLU A 78 -22.39 8.00 23.74
C GLU A 78 -22.25 9.21 22.80
N VAL A 79 -22.20 8.96 21.49
CA VAL A 79 -22.17 10.00 20.45
C VAL A 79 -23.59 10.51 20.21
N SER A 80 -23.96 11.58 20.92
CA SER A 80 -25.28 12.22 20.82
C SER A 80 -25.21 13.74 20.91
N GLY A 81 -26.28 14.41 20.46
CA GLY A 81 -26.41 15.87 20.53
C GLY A 81 -25.24 16.60 19.89
N GLY A 82 -24.63 17.55 20.63
CA GLY A 82 -23.51 18.34 20.13
C GLY A 82 -22.26 17.52 19.81
N PHE A 83 -22.05 16.37 20.47
CA PHE A 83 -20.89 15.52 20.18
C PHE A 83 -21.04 14.83 18.81
N ALA A 84 -22.26 14.39 18.44
CA ALA A 84 -22.52 13.84 17.11
C ALA A 84 -22.17 14.83 15.99
N VAL A 85 -22.55 16.10 16.14
CA VAL A 85 -22.23 17.16 15.18
C VAL A 85 -20.72 17.33 15.01
N VAL A 86 -19.96 17.31 16.11
CA VAL A 86 -18.49 17.45 16.06
C VAL A 86 -17.84 16.22 15.43
N ALA A 87 -18.32 15.02 15.74
CA ALA A 87 -17.82 13.77 15.18
C ALA A 87 -18.06 13.72 13.65
N ASP A 88 -19.27 14.05 13.21
CA ASP A 88 -19.64 14.07 11.80
C ASP A 88 -18.84 15.14 11.03
N GLU A 89 -18.62 16.32 11.61
CA GLU A 89 -17.80 17.37 11.01
C GLU A 89 -16.32 16.94 10.90
N LEU A 90 -15.78 16.31 11.94
CA LEU A 90 -14.40 15.80 11.91
C LEU A 90 -14.24 14.74 10.81
N GLU A 91 -15.16 13.77 10.73
CA GLU A 91 -15.20 12.76 9.68
C GLU A 91 -15.26 13.39 8.29
N ALA A 92 -16.11 14.41 8.09
CA ALA A 92 -16.22 15.13 6.83
C ALA A 92 -14.92 15.87 6.45
N GLN A 93 -14.27 16.54 7.40
CA GLN A 93 -13.02 17.25 7.14
C GLN A 93 -11.87 16.29 6.82
N LEU A 94 -11.79 15.14 7.49
CA LEU A 94 -10.80 14.11 7.19
C LEU A 94 -11.05 13.47 5.83
N SER A 95 -12.32 13.22 5.49
CA SER A 95 -12.70 12.73 4.16
C SER A 95 -12.35 13.73 3.06
N ALA A 96 -12.53 15.04 3.29
CA ALA A 96 -12.12 16.09 2.36
C ALA A 96 -10.59 16.16 2.14
N LEU A 97 -9.80 15.70 3.12
CA LEU A 97 -8.35 15.51 2.98
C LEU A 97 -7.97 14.21 2.25
N GLY A 98 -8.95 13.40 1.85
CA GLY A 98 -8.79 12.16 1.10
C GLY A 98 -8.79 10.90 1.95
N LEU A 99 -9.15 10.96 3.23
CA LEU A 99 -9.27 9.77 4.08
C LEU A 99 -10.50 8.94 3.65
N GLU A 100 -10.28 7.68 3.34
CA GLU A 100 -11.32 6.72 2.95
C GLU A 100 -11.28 5.48 3.86
N SER A 101 -12.45 5.01 4.28
CA SER A 101 -12.58 3.73 5.00
C SER A 101 -12.53 2.57 4.02
N ILE A 102 -11.81 1.51 4.40
CA ILE A 102 -11.68 0.25 3.66
C ILE A 102 -12.34 -0.91 4.45
N SER A 103 -13.37 -0.57 5.22
CA SER A 103 -13.91 -1.41 6.29
C SER A 103 -15.32 -1.90 5.96
N GLU A 104 -15.44 -2.71 4.92
CA GLU A 104 -16.75 -3.19 4.45
C GLU A 104 -16.88 -4.72 4.65
N ALA A 105 -17.77 -5.12 5.56
CA ALA A 105 -18.12 -6.52 5.74
C ALA A 105 -18.86 -7.06 4.51
N GLY A 106 -18.74 -8.37 4.25
CA GLY A 106 -19.31 -9.06 3.10
C GLY A 106 -18.48 -8.95 1.81
N LYS A 107 -17.34 -8.23 1.82
CA LYS A 107 -16.42 -8.18 0.68
C LYS A 107 -15.44 -9.35 0.68
N PRO A 108 -14.92 -9.76 -0.49
CA PRO A 108 -13.79 -10.66 -0.59
C PRO A 108 -12.60 -10.15 0.23
N PHE A 109 -11.91 -11.06 0.90
CA PHE A 109 -10.71 -10.73 1.64
C PHE A 109 -9.57 -10.37 0.67
N ASP A 110 -8.95 -9.20 0.87
CA ASP A 110 -7.78 -8.76 0.13
C ASP A 110 -6.62 -8.50 1.13
N PRO A 111 -5.54 -9.30 1.09
CA PRO A 111 -4.36 -9.13 1.96
C PRO A 111 -3.65 -7.77 1.83
N GLN A 112 -3.90 -6.99 0.79
CA GLN A 112 -3.29 -5.66 0.63
C GLN A 112 -3.95 -4.61 1.51
N VAL A 113 -5.22 -4.80 1.88
CA VAL A 113 -6.04 -3.82 2.60
C VAL A 113 -6.67 -4.37 3.87
N HIS A 114 -6.66 -5.69 4.07
CA HIS A 114 -7.23 -6.35 5.24
C HIS A 114 -6.18 -7.16 6.02
N ASP A 115 -6.29 -7.14 7.34
CA ASP A 115 -5.56 -8.00 8.26
C ASP A 115 -6.53 -9.00 8.93
N ALA A 116 -6.39 -10.28 8.60
CA ALA A 116 -7.29 -11.33 9.08
C ALA A 116 -6.87 -11.80 10.49
N LEU A 117 -7.56 -11.33 11.53
CA LEU A 117 -7.29 -11.75 12.90
C LEU A 117 -7.93 -13.09 13.25
N TRP A 118 -9.06 -13.41 12.63
CA TRP A 118 -9.77 -14.67 12.82
C TRP A 118 -10.18 -15.29 11.50
N TYR A 119 -10.11 -16.62 11.44
CA TYR A 119 -10.54 -17.41 10.31
C TYR A 119 -11.50 -18.51 10.74
N ALA A 120 -12.68 -18.54 10.13
CA ALA A 120 -13.68 -19.59 10.31
C ALA A 120 -13.80 -20.42 9.02
N SER A 121 -13.86 -21.74 9.16
CA SER A 121 -14.17 -22.62 8.02
C SER A 121 -15.67 -22.61 7.75
N SER A 122 -16.07 -22.40 6.51
CA SER A 122 -17.46 -22.44 6.06
C SER A 122 -17.50 -22.98 4.62
N ASP A 123 -18.37 -23.96 4.39
CA ASP A 123 -18.62 -24.52 3.06
C ASP A 123 -19.57 -23.64 2.23
N ASP A 124 -20.17 -22.62 2.85
CA ASP A 124 -21.16 -21.72 2.23
C ASP A 124 -20.51 -20.65 1.33
N VAL A 125 -19.21 -20.40 1.52
CA VAL A 125 -18.48 -19.33 0.82
C VAL A 125 -17.35 -19.93 0.00
N GLY A 126 -17.39 -19.78 -1.32
CA GLY A 126 -16.37 -20.34 -2.22
C GLY A 126 -15.00 -19.63 -2.17
N LEU A 127 -14.93 -18.45 -1.54
CA LEU A 127 -13.72 -17.63 -1.40
C LEU A 127 -13.67 -17.00 -0.01
N ALA A 128 -12.46 -16.78 0.51
CA ALA A 128 -12.25 -16.06 1.76
C ALA A 128 -12.92 -14.68 1.71
N THR A 129 -13.86 -14.43 2.61
CA THR A 129 -14.72 -13.25 2.65
C THR A 129 -14.73 -12.65 4.06
N CYS A 130 -14.65 -11.34 4.16
CA CYS A 130 -14.70 -10.62 5.44
C CYS A 130 -16.11 -10.72 6.02
N THR A 131 -16.30 -11.46 7.12
CA THR A 131 -17.61 -11.63 7.76
C THR A 131 -17.92 -10.50 8.73
N ALA A 132 -16.89 -9.95 9.38
CA ALA A 132 -17.01 -8.82 10.27
C ALA A 132 -15.75 -7.96 10.20
N VAL A 133 -15.94 -6.66 10.38
CA VAL A 133 -14.86 -5.72 10.66
C VAL A 133 -14.74 -5.60 12.16
N LEU A 134 -13.54 -5.83 12.69
CA LEU A 134 -13.22 -5.74 14.11
C LEU A 134 -12.64 -4.37 14.45
N ARG A 135 -11.90 -3.81 13.49
CA ARG A 135 -11.37 -2.46 13.56
C ARG A 135 -11.33 -1.87 12.17
N SER A 136 -11.84 -0.65 12.03
CA SER A 136 -11.86 0.04 10.76
C SER A 136 -10.44 0.29 10.21
N GLY A 137 -10.22 -0.05 8.95
CA GLY A 137 -9.04 0.31 8.17
C GLY A 137 -9.28 1.60 7.37
N TYR A 138 -8.20 2.29 7.05
CA TYR A 138 -8.24 3.55 6.32
C TYR A 138 -7.12 3.67 5.29
N ARG A 139 -7.38 4.40 4.20
CA ARG A 139 -6.42 4.76 3.16
C ARG A 139 -6.53 6.24 2.77
N VAL A 140 -5.51 6.75 2.08
CA VAL A 140 -5.53 8.05 1.40
C VAL A 140 -4.96 7.90 -0.01
N GLY A 141 -5.80 8.13 -1.02
CA GLY A 141 -5.46 7.75 -2.40
C GLY A 141 -5.05 6.27 -2.47
N ASP A 142 -3.85 6.01 -2.99
CA ASP A 142 -3.31 4.65 -3.11
C ASP A 142 -2.57 4.15 -1.84
N HIS A 143 -2.46 4.96 -0.80
CA HIS A 143 -1.68 4.63 0.40
C HIS A 143 -2.59 4.10 1.51
N VAL A 144 -2.44 2.82 1.85
CA VAL A 144 -3.09 2.21 3.02
C VAL A 144 -2.41 2.74 4.28
N LEU A 145 -3.17 3.46 5.13
CA LEU A 145 -2.66 4.01 6.39
C LEU A 145 -2.69 2.96 7.50
N ARG A 146 -3.78 2.20 7.55
CA ARG A 146 -3.99 1.07 8.46
C ARG A 146 -4.91 0.06 7.77
N PRO A 147 -4.53 -1.22 7.64
CA PRO A 147 -5.43 -2.23 7.11
C PRO A 147 -6.63 -2.43 8.04
N ALA A 148 -7.78 -2.85 7.50
CA ALA A 148 -8.93 -3.19 8.32
C ALA A 148 -8.68 -4.53 9.00
N GLU A 149 -8.83 -4.58 10.33
CA GLU A 149 -8.75 -5.84 11.07
C GLU A 149 -10.10 -6.55 10.91
N VAL A 150 -10.09 -7.76 10.36
CA VAL A 150 -11.31 -8.47 9.95
C VAL A 150 -11.36 -9.90 10.46
N ALA A 151 -12.57 -10.38 10.69
CA ALA A 151 -12.86 -11.81 10.74
C ALA A 151 -13.19 -12.30 9.32
N VAL A 152 -12.64 -13.44 8.94
CA VAL A 152 -12.80 -14.01 7.60
C VAL A 152 -13.45 -15.38 7.71
N ALA A 153 -14.37 -15.68 6.80
CA ALA A 153 -14.85 -17.04 6.57
C ALA A 153 -14.50 -17.49 5.16
N GLY A 154 -14.14 -18.76 4.99
CA GLY A 154 -13.85 -19.34 3.70
C GLY A 154 -13.82 -20.86 3.74
N PRO A 155 -13.61 -21.50 2.59
CA PRO A 155 -13.59 -22.95 2.50
C PRO A 155 -12.41 -23.48 3.33
N PRO A 156 -12.54 -24.63 4.03
CA PRO A 156 -11.48 -25.17 4.85
C PRO A 156 -10.18 -25.20 4.06
N ALA A 157 -9.12 -24.60 4.60
CA ALA A 157 -7.83 -24.51 3.94
C ALA A 157 -7.34 -25.93 3.61
N LEU A 158 -7.47 -26.34 2.34
CA LEU A 158 -6.96 -27.61 1.86
C LEU A 158 -5.44 -27.61 2.08
N ASP A 159 -4.99 -28.37 3.09
CA ASP A 159 -3.61 -28.82 3.30
C ASP A 159 -2.51 -27.81 2.88
N SER A 160 -2.30 -26.77 3.68
CA SER A 160 -1.03 -26.04 3.63
C SER A 160 0.10 -26.93 4.18
N PRO A 161 1.27 -27.07 3.52
CA PRO A 161 2.34 -27.98 3.97
C PRO A 161 2.97 -27.62 5.32
N ARG A 162 2.61 -26.48 5.92
CA ARG A 162 3.00 -26.09 7.29
C ARG A 162 2.27 -26.89 8.38
N SER A 163 1.11 -27.46 8.08
CA SER A 163 0.30 -28.22 9.04
C SER A 163 0.87 -29.61 9.38
N ARG A 164 1.86 -30.10 8.59
CA ARG A 164 2.47 -31.42 8.79
C ARG A 164 3.57 -31.46 9.86
N GLN A 165 4.07 -30.32 10.34
CA GLN A 165 5.18 -30.30 11.31
C GLN A 165 4.74 -30.42 12.78
N HIS A 166 3.44 -30.40 13.08
CA HIS A 166 2.92 -30.53 14.45
C HIS A 166 2.04 -31.77 14.70
N ALA A 167 1.84 -32.64 13.71
CA ALA A 167 1.17 -33.92 13.94
C ALA A 167 2.18 -34.95 14.49
N SER A 168 2.33 -35.01 15.81
CA SER A 168 3.00 -36.12 16.50
C SER A 168 2.26 -37.44 16.21
N PRO A 169 2.91 -38.48 15.67
CA PRO A 169 2.26 -39.76 15.42
C PRO A 169 2.46 -40.67 16.65
N ALA A 170 1.52 -40.65 17.59
CA ALA A 170 1.45 -41.68 18.63
C ALA A 170 0.04 -41.82 19.21
N GLN A 171 -0.88 -42.38 18.43
CA GLN A 171 -2.02 -43.12 18.98
C GLN A 171 -2.10 -44.46 18.26
N LEU A 172 -1.27 -45.38 18.73
CA LEU A 172 -1.43 -46.80 18.50
C LEU A 172 -2.79 -47.23 19.07
N SER A 173 -3.53 -47.91 18.21
CA SER A 173 -4.77 -48.63 18.46
C SER A 173 -4.75 -49.42 19.78
N TYR A 174 -5.58 -49.03 20.74
CA TYR A 174 -6.00 -49.91 21.81
C TYR A 174 -7.37 -50.49 21.44
N SER A 175 -7.38 -51.78 21.12
CA SER A 175 -8.60 -52.57 20.93
C SER A 175 -8.92 -53.25 22.27
N PRO A 176 -10.08 -53.00 22.89
CA PRO A 176 -10.42 -53.66 24.15
C PRO A 176 -10.79 -55.13 23.87
N PRO A 177 -10.45 -56.07 24.76
CA PRO A 177 -10.82 -57.48 24.60
C PRO A 177 -12.34 -57.66 24.71
N PRO A 178 -12.92 -58.65 23.99
CA PRO A 178 -14.35 -58.89 24.06
C PRO A 178 -14.74 -59.54 25.39
N ASP A 179 -15.78 -58.99 26.00
CA ASP A 179 -16.42 -59.52 27.19
C ASP A 179 -17.21 -60.79 26.83
N GLY A 180 -16.88 -61.90 27.49
CA GLY A 180 -17.42 -63.22 27.21
C GLY A 180 -17.76 -63.95 28.50
N ALA A 181 -19.01 -63.80 28.94
CA ALA A 181 -19.60 -64.54 30.04
C ALA A 181 -19.76 -66.05 29.72
N ALA A 182 -19.49 -66.94 30.68
CA ALA A 182 -20.41 -68.02 31.13
C ALA A 182 -19.72 -69.09 32.01
N GLN A 183 -20.27 -69.23 33.23
CA GLN A 183 -20.69 -70.47 33.93
C GLN A 183 -19.70 -71.60 34.33
N ARG A 184 -19.58 -71.76 35.66
CA ARG A 184 -19.84 -72.98 36.51
C ARG A 184 -18.98 -74.25 36.24
N PRO A 185 -18.91 -75.28 37.12
CA PRO A 185 -19.87 -75.77 38.14
C PRO A 185 -19.83 -75.10 39.51
#